data_AF-A0A3M8CH01-F1
#
_entry.id   AF-A0A3M8CH01-F1
#
_cell.length_a   1.000
_cell.length_b   1.000
_cell.length_c   1.000
_cell.angle_alpha   90.00
_cell.angle_beta   90.00
_cell.angle_gamma   90.00
#
_symmetry.space_group_name_H-M   'P 1'
#
loop_
_entity.id
_entity.type
_entity.pdbx_description
1 polymer ?
#
loop_
_entity_poly.entity_id
_entity_poly.type
_entity_poly.pdbx_seq_one_letter_code
_entity_poly.pdbx_strand_id
1 'polypeptide(L)'
;MHERTPKERLYWLIELLQHNEIELPRFCDEFSYTYNIDLDYDELTELESKMFRNLVDITSRFSPFEEDHKLDPKAFYKEEDVKEMVKLVVAKLNI
;
A
#
# COMPACT_ATOMS: atom_id res chain seq x y z
N MET A 1 3.76 -4.48 -24.94
CA MET A 1 3.64 -3.72 -23.68
C MET A 1 4.92 -3.97 -22.91
N HIS A 2 5.57 -2.92 -22.39
CA HIS A 2 6.66 -3.10 -21.44
C HIS A 2 6.06 -3.62 -20.13
N GLU A 3 6.68 -4.63 -19.53
CA GLU A 3 6.29 -5.13 -18.21
C GLU A 3 6.72 -4.10 -17.16
N ARG A 4 5.81 -3.65 -16.30
CA ARG A 4 6.15 -2.62 -15.28
C ARG A 4 7.22 -3.16 -14.35
N THR A 5 8.19 -2.33 -13.98
CA THR A 5 9.08 -2.67 -12.87
C THR A 5 8.28 -2.75 -11.56
N PRO A 6 8.79 -3.41 -10.50
CA PRO A 6 8.13 -3.44 -9.20
C PRO A 6 7.86 -2.04 -8.65
N LYS A 7 8.81 -1.10 -8.82
CA LYS A 7 8.62 0.31 -8.47
C LYS A 7 7.47 0.96 -9.24
N GLU A 8 7.43 0.82 -10.56
CA GLU A 8 6.32 1.33 -11.39
C GLU A 8 4.98 0.69 -11.01
N ARG A 9 4.99 -0.59 -10.63
CA ARG A 9 3.79 -1.31 -10.16
C ARG A 9 3.26 -0.71 -8.85
N LEU A 10 4.11 -0.35 -7.89
CA LEU A 10 3.67 0.29 -6.63
C LEU A 10 2.95 1.61 -6.89
N TYR A 11 3.49 2.45 -7.76
CA TYR A 11 2.84 3.70 -8.17
C TYR A 11 1.50 3.44 -8.86
N TRP A 12 1.49 2.51 -9.82
CA TRP A 12 0.28 2.15 -10.57
C TRP A 12 -0.84 1.61 -9.65
N LEU A 13 -0.50 0.80 -8.64
CA LEU A 13 -1.48 0.32 -7.65
C LEU A 13 -2.11 1.47 -6.86
N ILE A 14 -1.32 2.49 -6.50
CA ILE A 14 -1.84 3.69 -5.81
C ILE A 14 -2.78 4.45 -6.73
N GLU A 15 -2.42 4.67 -7.99
CA GLU A 15 -3.29 5.32 -8.98
C GLU A 15 -4.62 4.57 -9.17
N LEU A 16 -4.56 3.25 -9.35
CA LEU A 16 -5.77 2.42 -9.46
C LEU A 16 -6.68 2.60 -8.25
N LEU A 17 -6.13 2.64 -7.03
CA LEU A 17 -6.93 2.83 -5.84
C LEU A 17 -7.53 4.24 -5.79
N GLN A 18 -6.78 5.29 -6.16
CA GLN A 18 -7.28 6.66 -6.23
C GLN A 18 -8.43 6.81 -7.23
N HIS A 19 -8.39 6.05 -8.33
CA HIS A 19 -9.43 6.04 -9.36
C HIS A 19 -10.57 5.06 -9.09
N ASN A 20 -10.56 4.33 -7.97
CA ASN A 20 -11.49 3.24 -7.64
C ASN A 20 -11.53 2.13 -8.72
N GLU A 21 -10.40 1.89 -9.38
CA GLU A 21 -10.20 0.85 -10.40
C GLU A 21 -9.67 -0.47 -9.80
N ILE A 22 -9.40 -0.49 -8.50
CA ILE A 22 -9.03 -1.68 -7.72
C ILE A 22 -9.73 -1.65 -6.36
N GLU A 23 -10.17 -2.81 -5.88
CA GLU A 23 -10.75 -2.95 -4.55
C GLU A 23 -9.66 -2.90 -3.46
N LEU A 24 -10.00 -2.32 -2.31
CA LEU A 24 -9.03 -2.09 -1.23
C LEU A 24 -8.33 -3.36 -0.72
N PRO A 25 -9.00 -4.51 -0.49
CA PRO A 25 -8.31 -5.72 -0.07
C PRO A 25 -7.27 -6.18 -1.10
N ARG A 26 -7.64 -6.15 -2.38
CA ARG A 26 -6.74 -6.52 -3.48
C ARG A 26 -5.56 -5.56 -3.59
N PHE A 27 -5.79 -4.25 -3.42
CA PHE A 27 -4.71 -3.27 -3.35
C PHE A 27 -3.73 -3.60 -2.20
N CYS A 28 -4.26 -3.91 -1.01
CA CYS A 28 -3.42 -4.18 0.16
C CYS A 28 -2.54 -5.42 -0.06
N ASP A 29 -3.11 -6.49 -0.60
CA ASP A 29 -2.38 -7.73 -0.92
C ASP A 29 -1.28 -7.48 -1.96
N GLU A 30 -1.66 -6.86 -3.10
CA GLU A 30 -0.76 -6.64 -4.23
C GLU A 30 0.36 -5.64 -3.90
N PHE A 31 0.04 -4.57 -3.18
CA PHE A 31 1.05 -3.59 -2.74
C PHE A 31 2.03 -4.23 -1.76
N SER A 32 1.52 -4.99 -0.78
CA SER A 32 2.35 -5.68 0.21
C SER A 32 3.24 -6.73 -0.41
N TYR A 33 2.72 -7.52 -1.35
CA TYR A 33 3.49 -8.51 -2.08
C TYR A 33 4.59 -7.83 -2.91
N THR A 34 4.22 -6.83 -3.72
CA THR A 34 5.16 -6.11 -4.60
C THR A 34 6.31 -5.49 -3.78
N TYR A 35 5.99 -4.82 -2.66
CA TYR A 35 7.02 -4.18 -1.81
C TYR A 35 7.89 -5.17 -1.04
N ASN A 36 7.32 -6.26 -0.50
CA ASN A 36 8.07 -7.19 0.36
C ASN A 36 8.84 -8.25 -0.42
N ILE A 37 8.40 -8.60 -1.64
CA ILE A 37 8.92 -9.75 -2.40
C ILE A 37 9.62 -9.33 -3.68
N ASP A 38 9.00 -8.46 -4.47
CA ASP A 38 9.47 -8.18 -5.84
C ASP A 38 10.41 -6.97 -5.92
N LEU A 39 10.25 -6.00 -5.01
CA LEU A 39 10.96 -4.73 -5.08
C LEU A 39 12.43 -4.86 -4.67
N ASP A 40 13.32 -4.34 -5.51
CA ASP A 40 14.69 -3.98 -5.10
C ASP A 40 14.67 -2.62 -4.39
N TYR A 41 14.98 -2.61 -3.09
CA TYR A 41 14.92 -1.41 -2.26
C TYR A 41 15.93 -0.33 -2.68
N ASP A 42 17.01 -0.71 -3.38
CA ASP A 42 18.03 0.24 -3.86
C ASP A 42 17.50 1.14 -5.00
N GLU A 43 16.36 0.79 -5.62
CA GLU A 43 15.69 1.62 -6.64
C GLU A 43 14.88 2.79 -6.04
N LEU A 44 14.68 2.79 -4.71
CA LEU A 44 13.90 3.83 -4.04
C LEU A 44 14.78 5.00 -3.59
N THR A 45 14.28 6.21 -3.80
CA THR A 45 14.77 7.38 -3.06
C THR A 45 14.46 7.25 -1.57
N GLU A 46 15.14 8.02 -0.72
CA GLU A 46 14.87 8.01 0.73
C GLU A 46 13.40 8.34 1.06
N LEU A 47 12.79 9.26 0.31
CA LEU A 47 11.39 9.63 0.51
C LEU A 47 10.45 8.52 0.09
N GLU A 48 10.67 7.90 -1.07
CA GLU A 48 9.89 6.74 -1.53
C GLU A 48 10.00 5.58 -0.54
N SER A 49 11.23 5.25 -0.12
CA SER A 49 11.49 4.19 0.85
C SER A 49 10.71 4.41 2.14
N LYS A 50 10.73 5.64 2.68
CA LYS A 50 9.97 5.99 3.87
C LYS A 50 8.46 5.88 3.66
N MET A 51 7.94 6.44 2.57
CA MET A 51 6.50 6.46 2.30
C MET A 51 5.94 5.08 2.01
N PHE A 52 6.62 4.29 1.17
CA PHE A 52 6.21 2.93 0.85
C PHE A 52 6.37 1.99 2.03
N ARG A 53 7.40 2.16 2.89
CA ARG A 53 7.50 1.42 4.15
C ARG A 53 6.32 1.69 5.08
N ASN A 54 5.94 2.96 5.24
CA ASN A 54 4.79 3.29 6.10
C ASN A 54 3.48 2.73 5.53
N LEU A 55 3.32 2.76 4.22
CA LEU A 55 2.15 2.20 3.57
C LEU A 55 2.11 0.67 3.70
N VAL A 56 3.24 -0.01 3.51
CA VAL A 56 3.29 -1.48 3.62
C VAL A 56 3.01 -1.98 5.03
N ASP A 57 3.45 -1.24 6.05
CA ASP A 57 3.19 -1.59 7.46
C ASP A 57 1.68 -1.68 7.75
N ILE A 58 0.90 -0.81 7.10
CA ILE A 58 -0.55 -0.77 7.22
C ILE A 58 -1.21 -1.79 6.28
N THR A 59 -0.82 -1.85 5.00
CA THR A 59 -1.46 -2.76 4.04
C THR A 59 -1.21 -4.23 4.35
N SER A 60 -0.05 -4.58 4.90
CA SER A 60 0.27 -5.97 5.27
C SER A 60 -0.51 -6.50 6.48
N ARG A 61 -1.17 -5.59 7.20
CA ARG A 61 -2.00 -5.87 8.39
C ARG A 61 -3.42 -5.35 8.22
N PHE A 62 -3.85 -5.04 7.00
CA PHE A 62 -5.23 -4.69 6.74
C PHE A 62 -6.13 -5.91 6.97
N SER A 63 -7.26 -5.71 7.66
CA SER A 63 -8.35 -6.67 7.67
C SER A 63 -9.68 -5.97 7.44
N PRO A 64 -10.52 -6.45 6.49
CA PRO A 64 -11.87 -5.95 6.29
C PRO A 64 -12.88 -6.54 7.29
N PHE A 65 -12.49 -7.50 8.13
CA PHE A 65 -13.40 -8.22 9.03
C PHE A 65 -13.42 -7.60 10.42
N GLU A 66 -14.57 -7.11 10.86
CA GLU A 66 -14.73 -6.50 12.18
C GLU A 66 -14.44 -7.48 13.33
N GLU A 67 -14.57 -8.79 13.08
CA GLU A 67 -14.19 -9.85 14.01
C GLU A 67 -12.70 -9.84 14.35
N ASP A 68 -11.83 -9.58 13.36
CA ASP A 68 -10.37 -9.52 13.57
C ASP A 68 -10.00 -8.34 14.48
N HIS A 69 -10.68 -7.19 14.27
CA HIS A 69 -10.51 -5.99 15.09
C HIS A 69 -11.05 -6.16 16.52
N LYS A 70 -12.05 -7.01 16.73
CA LYS A 70 -12.52 -7.37 18.08
C LYS A 70 -11.58 -8.34 18.78
N LEU A 71 -10.97 -9.25 18.02
CA LEU A 71 -10.05 -10.26 18.54
C LEU A 71 -8.74 -9.62 19.01
N ASP A 72 -8.14 -8.75 18.19
CA ASP A 72 -6.96 -7.96 18.55
C ASP A 72 -7.05 -6.54 17.94
N PRO A 73 -7.57 -5.56 18.70
CA PRO A 73 -7.73 -4.18 18.24
C PRO A 73 -6.44 -3.45 17.84
N LYS A 74 -5.26 -4.03 18.11
CA LYS A 74 -3.96 -3.43 17.79
C LYS A 74 -3.21 -4.18 16.70
N ALA A 75 -3.70 -5.34 16.27
CA ALA A 75 -3.01 -6.15 15.27
C ALA A 75 -3.31 -5.71 13.84
N PHE A 76 -4.51 -5.18 13.60
CA PHE A 76 -5.05 -4.92 12.27
C PHE A 76 -5.43 -3.47 12.04
N TYR A 77 -5.35 -3.06 10.77
CA TYR A 77 -5.78 -1.75 10.30
C TYR A 77 -7.11 -1.85 9.55
N LYS A 78 -7.91 -0.78 9.66
CA LYS A 78 -9.21 -0.63 9.00
C LYS A 78 -9.05 0.10 7.67
N GLU A 79 -10.15 0.14 6.92
CA GLU A 79 -10.21 0.80 5.62
C GLU A 79 -9.84 2.30 5.70
N GLU A 80 -10.28 3.00 6.75
CA GLU A 80 -9.94 4.41 6.94
C GLU A 80 -8.42 4.63 7.10
N ASP A 81 -7.73 3.77 7.86
CA ASP A 81 -6.29 3.88 8.10
C ASP A 81 -5.49 3.78 6.80
N VAL A 82 -5.83 2.81 5.94
CA VAL A 82 -5.18 2.64 4.63
C VAL A 82 -5.44 3.85 3.75
N LYS A 83 -6.69 4.33 3.68
CA LYS A 83 -7.05 5.50 2.86
C LYS A 83 -6.36 6.78 3.32
N GLU A 84 -6.21 6.98 4.62
CA GLU A 84 -5.47 8.13 5.16
C GLU A 84 -3.98 8.05 4.83
N MET A 85 -3.37 6.87 4.95
CA MET A 85 -1.97 6.68 4.58
C MET A 85 -1.73 6.89 3.09
N VAL A 86 -2.61 6.37 2.22
CA VAL A 86 -2.53 6.59 0.77
C VAL A 86 -2.58 8.08 0.43
N LYS A 87 -3.52 8.84 1.02
CA LYS A 87 -3.57 10.31 0.84
C LYS A 87 -2.27 10.99 1.25
N LEU A 88 -1.65 10.55 2.35
CA LEU A 88 -0.37 11.09 2.79
C LEU A 88 0.75 10.77 1.79
N VAL A 89 0.82 9.53 1.30
CA VAL A 89 1.81 9.09 0.31
C VAL A 89 1.68 9.89 -0.98
N VAL A 90 0.46 10.00 -1.51
CA VAL A 90 0.10 10.80 -2.70
C VAL A 90 0.58 12.25 -2.56
N ALA A 91 0.23 12.89 -1.44
CA ALA A 91 0.63 14.27 -1.16
C ALA A 91 2.15 14.45 -0.99
N LYS A 92 2.87 13.43 -0.49
CA LYS A 92 4.33 13.50 -0.25
C LYS A 92 5.15 13.20 -1.50
N LEU A 93 4.68 12.29 -2.33
CA LEU A 93 5.35 11.90 -3.57
C LEU A 93 4.92 12.73 -4.79
N ASN A 94 3.90 13.58 -4.64
CA ASN A 94 3.31 14.37 -5.72
C ASN A 94 2.78 13.50 -6.88
N ILE A 95 2.08 12.43 -6.52
CA ILE A 95 1.37 11.51 -7.43
C ILE A 95 -0.14 11.58 -7.22
#